data_AF-A0A8J2L642-F1
#
_entry.id   AF-A0A8J2L642-F1
#
_cell.length_a   1.000
_cell.length_b   1.000
_cell.length_c   1.000
_cell.angle_alpha   90.00
_cell.angle_beta   90.00
_cell.angle_gamma   90.00
#
_symmetry.space_group_name_H-M   'P 1'
#
loop_
_entity.id
_entity.type
_entity.pdbx_description
1 polymer ?
#
loop_
_entity_poly.entity_id
_entity_poly.type
_entity_poly.pdbx_seq_one_letter_code
_entity_poly.pdbx_strand_id
1 'polypeptide(L)'
;SSEFKEDASTWKGNDDGKVVNNQPQRVMDNGMVSYGGYIGKITNDAREDEMESNMGQVATMVGNLRNMAIDMGGEIETQNRQLDRINRKAESNEVRIQVANERAGKLLKT
;
A
#
# COMPACT_ATOMS: atom_id res chain seq x y z
N SER A 1 20.48 22.79 31.15
CA SER A 1 19.29 21.97 30.80
C SER A 1 18.85 22.41 29.43
N SER A 2 19.27 21.72 28.36
CA SER A 2 18.70 21.97 27.03
C SER A 2 17.28 21.44 27.05
N GLU A 3 16.31 22.33 26.98
CA GLU A 3 14.90 21.99 26.91
C GLU A 3 14.64 21.25 25.59
N PHE A 4 14.17 20.01 25.66
CA PHE A 4 13.76 19.24 24.49
C PHE A 4 12.65 20.01 23.77
N LYS A 5 12.97 20.57 22.60
CA LYS A 5 11.98 21.15 21.69
C LYS A 5 11.58 20.09 20.69
N GLU A 6 10.41 19.52 20.91
CA GLU A 6 9.81 18.58 19.98
C GLU A 6 9.22 19.31 18.79
N ASP A 7 9.49 18.81 17.59
CA ASP A 7 8.83 19.29 16.39
C ASP A 7 7.33 18.90 16.43
N ALA A 8 6.46 19.88 16.62
CA ALA A 8 5.00 19.71 16.68
C ALA A 8 4.42 19.05 15.41
N SER A 9 5.17 19.12 14.30
CA SER A 9 4.88 18.44 13.03
C SER A 9 4.88 16.91 13.16
N THR A 10 5.58 16.35 14.15
CA THR A 10 5.66 14.90 14.39
C THR A 10 4.30 14.30 14.78
N TRP A 11 3.47 15.08 15.49
CA TRP A 11 2.15 14.64 15.96
C TRP A 11 0.98 15.19 15.17
N LYS A 12 1.18 16.29 14.45
CA LYS A 12 0.19 16.84 13.51
C LYS A 12 0.42 16.20 12.14
N GLY A 13 -0.43 15.24 11.75
CA GLY A 13 -0.34 14.68 10.40
C GLY A 13 -1.45 13.69 10.09
N ASN A 14 -2.45 14.19 9.35
CA ASN A 14 -3.26 13.41 8.43
C ASN A 14 -2.77 13.63 6.97
N ASP A 15 -1.57 14.19 6.80
CA ASP A 15 -1.03 14.64 5.51
C ASP A 15 -0.36 13.51 4.71
N ASP A 16 -0.37 12.28 5.24
CA ASP A 16 0.30 11.12 4.62
C ASP A 16 -0.47 10.52 3.44
N GLY A 17 -1.57 11.16 3.05
CA GLY A 17 -2.49 10.65 2.05
C GLY A 17 -3.59 9.78 2.67
N LYS A 18 -4.70 9.66 1.94
CA LYS A 18 -5.82 8.82 2.33
C LYS A 18 -5.41 7.36 2.12
N VAL A 19 -5.27 6.62 3.22
CA VAL A 19 -5.11 5.16 3.21
C VAL A 19 -6.27 4.55 2.43
N VAL A 20 -6.00 3.72 1.42
CA VAL A 20 -7.08 3.10 0.65
C VAL A 20 -7.76 2.02 1.49
N ASN A 21 -8.95 2.33 2.00
CA ASN A 21 -9.73 1.44 2.87
C ASN A 21 -10.63 0.44 2.10
N ASN A 22 -10.44 0.32 0.79
CA ASN A 22 -11.25 -0.54 -0.06
C ASN A 22 -10.35 -1.51 -0.81
N GLN A 23 -10.74 -2.80 -0.81
CA GLN A 23 -10.10 -3.82 -1.63
C GLN A 23 -10.10 -3.42 -3.11
N PRO A 24 -9.07 -3.80 -3.88
CA PRO A 24 -8.97 -3.47 -5.29
C PRO A 24 -10.24 -3.90 -6.01
N GLN A 25 -10.91 -2.93 -6.64
CA GLN A 25 -12.18 -3.17 -7.29
C GLN A 25 -11.92 -3.95 -8.57
N ARG A 26 -12.64 -5.06 -8.78
CA ARG A 26 -12.62 -5.75 -10.08
C ARG A 26 -13.16 -4.78 -11.13
N VAL A 27 -12.28 -4.30 -11.99
CA VAL A 27 -12.68 -3.50 -13.14
C VAL A 27 -12.91 -4.52 -14.26
N MET A 28 -14.17 -4.75 -14.60
CA MET A 28 -14.49 -5.36 -15.88
C MET A 28 -14.19 -4.31 -16.95
N ASP A 29 -12.93 -4.24 -17.38
CA ASP A 29 -12.61 -3.51 -18.59
C ASP A 29 -13.26 -4.28 -19.75
N ASN A 30 -14.24 -3.66 -20.39
CA ASN A 30 -14.92 -4.22 -21.55
C ASN A 30 -14.04 -4.02 -22.81
N GLY A 31 -12.73 -4.21 -22.67
CA GLY A 31 -11.70 -3.62 -23.51
C GLY A 31 -10.81 -4.65 -24.20
N MET A 32 -10.66 -4.44 -25.52
CA MET A 32 -9.78 -5.14 -26.45
C MET A 32 -10.20 -6.57 -26.79
N VAL A 33 -11.24 -6.68 -27.62
CA VAL A 33 -11.33 -7.79 -28.58
C VAL A 33 -10.05 -7.71 -29.43
N SER A 34 -9.10 -8.63 -29.21
CA SER A 34 -7.98 -8.81 -30.13
C SER A 34 -8.58 -9.02 -31.52
N TYR A 35 -8.29 -8.12 -32.47
CA TYR A 35 -8.87 -8.13 -33.82
C TYR A 35 -8.52 -9.39 -34.65
N GLY A 36 -7.86 -10.39 -34.05
CA GLY A 36 -7.60 -11.70 -34.64
C GLY A 36 -7.75 -12.88 -33.67
N GLY A 37 -8.41 -12.71 -32.52
CA GLY A 37 -8.40 -13.70 -31.44
C GLY A 37 -7.06 -13.75 -30.70
N TYR A 38 -7.01 -14.47 -29.58
CA TYR A 38 -5.78 -14.74 -28.81
C TYR A 38 -5.03 -15.97 -29.32
N ILE A 39 -5.74 -16.89 -29.98
CA ILE A 39 -5.23 -18.17 -30.49
C ILE A 39 -5.40 -18.20 -32.01
N GLY A 40 -4.30 -18.44 -32.72
CA GLY A 40 -4.35 -18.70 -34.16
C GLY A 40 -4.99 -20.06 -34.43
N LYS A 41 -6.09 -20.09 -35.17
CA LYS A 41 -6.79 -21.35 -35.51
C LYS A 41 -6.04 -22.09 -36.61
N ILE A 42 -5.67 -23.35 -36.36
CA ILE A 42 -4.99 -24.24 -37.30
C ILE A 42 -5.95 -25.35 -37.73
N THR A 43 -6.58 -26.02 -36.77
CA THR A 43 -7.50 -27.15 -37.03
C THR A 43 -8.97 -26.79 -36.93
N ASN A 44 -9.30 -25.59 -36.43
CA ASN A 44 -10.67 -25.11 -36.16
C ASN A 44 -11.46 -26.11 -35.31
N ASP A 45 -10.83 -26.67 -34.27
CA ASP A 45 -11.45 -27.65 -33.38
C ASP A 45 -11.95 -27.03 -32.07
N ALA A 46 -12.75 -27.77 -31.32
CA ALA A 46 -13.31 -27.30 -30.05
C ALA A 46 -12.23 -27.01 -28.99
N ARG A 47 -11.02 -27.56 -29.13
CA ARG A 47 -9.91 -27.29 -28.23
C ARG A 47 -9.36 -25.89 -28.47
N GLU A 48 -9.18 -25.49 -29.72
CA GLU A 48 -8.79 -24.11 -30.06
C GLU A 48 -9.80 -23.08 -29.58
N ASP A 49 -11.10 -23.39 -29.67
CA ASP A 49 -12.16 -22.51 -29.14
C ASP A 49 -12.14 -22.43 -27.60
N GLU A 50 -11.85 -23.53 -26.90
CA GLU A 50 -11.65 -23.51 -25.44
C GLU A 50 -10.41 -22.70 -25.05
N MET A 51 -9.31 -22.85 -25.78
CA MET A 51 -8.09 -22.07 -25.56
C MET A 51 -8.33 -20.57 -25.78
N GLU A 52 -9.10 -20.20 -26.81
CA GLU A 52 -9.51 -18.81 -27.07
C GLU A 52 -10.32 -18.24 -25.90
N SER A 53 -11.33 -18.98 -25.42
CA SER A 53 -12.15 -18.59 -24.26
C SER A 53 -11.32 -18.44 -22.99
N ASN A 54 -10.44 -19.42 -22.71
CA ASN A 54 -9.55 -19.38 -21.56
C ASN A 54 -8.58 -18.20 -21.65
N MET A 55 -8.07 -17.85 -22.84
CA MET A 55 -7.22 -16.67 -23.03
C MET A 55 -7.96 -15.35 -22.88
N GLY A 56 -9.24 -15.26 -23.29
CA GLY A 56 -10.07 -14.09 -22.98
C GLY A 56 -10.25 -13.89 -21.47
N GLN A 57 -10.46 -14.98 -20.73
CA GLN A 57 -10.52 -14.93 -19.26
C GLN A 57 -9.17 -14.53 -18.65
N VAL A 58 -8.05 -15.08 -19.15
CA VAL A 58 -6.71 -14.70 -18.70
C VAL A 58 -6.42 -13.23 -18.97
N ALA A 59 -6.77 -12.67 -20.13
CA ALA A 59 -6.62 -11.26 -20.43
C ALA A 59 -7.37 -10.38 -19.40
N THR A 60 -8.59 -10.78 -19.04
CA THR A 60 -9.38 -10.11 -17.99
C THR A 60 -8.70 -10.22 -16.61
N MET A 61 -8.17 -11.39 -16.27
CA MET A 61 -7.43 -11.59 -15.02
C MET A 61 -6.15 -10.76 -14.97
N VAL A 62 -5.41 -10.64 -16.08
CA VAL A 62 -4.22 -9.80 -16.20
C VAL A 62 -4.57 -8.32 -16.01
N GLY A 63 -5.68 -7.85 -16.58
CA GLY A 63 -6.18 -6.49 -16.35
C GLY A 63 -6.46 -6.21 -14.86
N ASN A 64 -7.10 -7.17 -14.18
CA ASN A 64 -7.34 -7.07 -12.74
C ASN A 64 -6.02 -7.12 -11.93
N LEU A 65 -5.08 -8.00 -12.27
CA LEU A 65 -3.76 -8.07 -11.63
C LEU A 65 -2.98 -6.77 -11.79
N ARG A 66 -3.07 -6.11 -12.95
CA ARG A 66 -2.48 -4.78 -13.18
C ARG A 66 -3.05 -3.74 -12.24
N ASN A 67 -4.37 -3.68 -12.10
CA ASN A 67 -5.02 -2.71 -11.21
C ASN A 67 -4.65 -3.00 -9.75
N MET A 68 -4.64 -4.27 -9.32
CA MET A 68 -4.16 -4.66 -7.99
C MET A 68 -2.71 -4.25 -7.75
N ALA A 69 -1.82 -4.39 -8.74
CA ALA A 69 -0.43 -3.98 -8.61
C ALA A 69 -0.28 -2.46 -8.44
N ILE A 70 -1.11 -1.67 -9.13
CA ILE A 70 -1.14 -0.20 -8.99
C ILE A 70 -1.63 0.19 -7.60
N ASP A 71 -2.77 -0.37 -7.17
CA ASP A 71 -3.37 -0.06 -5.88
C ASP A 71 -2.43 -0.47 -4.72
N MET A 72 -1.84 -1.66 -4.80
CA MET A 72 -0.84 -2.12 -3.84
C MET A 72 0.41 -1.22 -3.85
N GLY A 73 0.85 -0.75 -5.02
CA GLY A 73 1.99 0.16 -5.12
C GLY A 73 1.75 1.48 -4.39
N GLY A 74 0.60 2.12 -4.61
CA GLY A 74 0.23 3.37 -3.93
C GLY A 74 0.01 3.20 -2.42
N GLU A 75 -0.55 2.06 -2.00
CA GLU A 75 -0.73 1.75 -0.59
C GLU A 75 0.61 1.50 0.11
N ILE A 76 1.58 0.81 -0.53
CA ILE A 76 2.94 0.63 0.02
C ILE A 76 3.62 2.00 0.23
N GLU A 77 3.53 2.92 -0.73
CA GLU A 77 4.12 4.26 -0.58
C GLU A 77 3.48 5.04 0.59
N THR A 78 2.17 4.93 0.74
CA THR A 78 1.42 5.55 1.85
C THR A 78 1.82 4.95 3.20
N GLN A 79 1.92 3.62 3.28
CA GLN A 79 2.38 2.92 4.47
C GLN A 79 3.83 3.25 4.82
N ASN A 80 4.71 3.39 3.84
CA ASN A 80 6.10 3.80 4.08
C ASN A 80 6.19 5.18 4.75
N ARG A 81 5.46 6.18 4.23
CA ARG A 81 5.37 7.50 4.87
C ARG A 81 4.78 7.42 6.28
N GLN A 82 3.81 6.52 6.48
CA GLN A 82 3.25 6.28 7.81
C GLN A 82 4.27 5.68 8.79
N LEU A 83 5.07 4.72 8.34
CA LEU A 83 6.13 4.12 9.14
C LEU A 83 7.19 5.16 9.54
N ASP A 84 7.57 6.06 8.63
CA ASP A 84 8.50 7.15 8.94
C ASP A 84 7.96 8.06 10.06
N ARG A 85 6.67 8.40 10.02
CA ARG A 85 6.03 9.18 11.08
C ARG A 85 5.96 8.42 12.40
N ILE A 86 5.69 7.11 12.36
CA ILE A 86 5.70 6.24 13.54
C ILE A 86 7.11 6.23 14.17
N ASN A 87 8.15 6.09 13.35
CA ASN A 87 9.53 6.12 13.83
C ASN A 87 9.87 7.44 14.52
N ARG A 88 9.49 8.58 13.94
CA ARG A 88 9.69 9.91 14.58
C ARG A 88 8.93 10.02 15.91
N LYS A 89 7.70 9.51 15.97
CA LYS A 89 6.91 9.47 17.22
C LYS A 89 7.54 8.56 18.27
N ALA A 90 8.10 7.42 17.86
CA ALA A 90 8.78 6.48 18.73
C ALA A 90 10.04 7.10 19.35
N GLU A 91 10.88 7.76 18.54
CA GLU A 91 12.07 8.48 19.00
C GLU A 91 11.70 9.59 20.00
N SER A 92 10.67 10.39 19.70
CA SER A 92 10.20 11.41 20.64
C SER A 92 9.71 10.81 21.97
N ASN A 93 8.97 9.70 21.92
CA ASN A 93 8.52 9.02 23.11
C ASN A 93 9.69 8.46 23.94
N GLU A 94 10.72 7.93 23.29
CA GLU A 94 11.93 7.47 23.97
C GLU A 94 12.57 8.60 24.78
N VAL A 95 12.78 9.77 24.16
CA VAL A 95 13.37 10.93 24.84
C VAL A 95 12.49 11.39 26.00
N ARG A 96 11.17 11.49 25.79
CA ARG A 96 10.21 11.87 26.84
C ARG A 96 10.26 10.91 28.03
N ILE A 97 10.34 9.60 27.78
CA ILE A 97 10.44 8.57 28.81
C ILE A 97 11.77 8.69 29.57
N GLN A 98 12.90 8.88 28.86
CA GLN A 98 14.20 9.06 29.50
C GLN A 98 14.19 10.27 30.46
N VAL A 99 13.70 11.43 30.00
CA VAL A 99 13.60 12.65 30.83
C VAL A 99 12.65 12.44 32.02
N ALA A 100 11.51 11.79 31.81
CA ALA A 100 10.58 11.48 32.90
C ALA A 100 11.20 10.53 33.94
N ASN A 101 11.95 9.52 33.49
CA ASN A 101 12.64 8.58 34.37
C ASN A 101 13.77 9.25 35.16
N GLU A 102 14.55 10.14 34.54
CA GLU A 102 15.56 10.95 35.25
C GLU A 102 14.93 11.82 36.34
N ARG A 103 13.79 12.47 36.03
CA ARG A 103 13.05 13.29 37.00
C ARG A 103 12.52 12.44 38.15
N ALA A 104 11.88 11.31 37.85
CA ALA A 104 11.39 10.38 38.87
C ALA A 104 12.53 9.84 39.74
N GLY A 105 13.68 9.48 39.15
CA GLY A 105 14.85 9.02 39.89
C GLY A 105 15.44 10.08 40.83
N LYS A 106 15.36 11.37 40.48
CA LYS A 106 15.73 12.46 41.40
C LYS A 106 14.75 12.60 42.57
N LEU A 107 13.45 12.44 42.31
CA LEU A 107 12.40 12.50 43.33
C LEU A 107 12.38 11.28 44.27
N LEU A 108 12.90 10.12 43.85
CA LEU A 108 13.04 8.93 44.69
C LEU A 108 14.32 8.94 45.53
N LYS A 109 15.29 9.79 45.19
CA LYS A 109 16.55 9.96 45.93
C LYS A 109 16.48 11.06 46.99
N THR A 110 15.31 11.67 47.18
CA THR A 110 14.96 12.55 48.31
C THR A 110 14.22 11.75 49.36
#